data_AF-A0A1R1XR86-F1
#
_entry.id   AF-A0A1R1XR86-F1
#
_cell.length_a   1.000
_cell.length_b   1.000
_cell.length_c   1.000
_cell.angle_alpha   90.00
_cell.angle_beta   90.00
_cell.angle_gamma   90.00
#
_symmetry.space_group_name_H-M   'P 1'
#
loop_
_entity.id
_entity.type
_entity.pdbx_description
1 polymer ?
#
loop_
_entity_poly.entity_id
_entity_poly.type
_entity_poly.pdbx_seq_one_letter_code
_entity_poly.pdbx_strand_id
1 'polypeptide(L)'
;MWEENEIVELSSETILQKKEGVLYCTNTRIAWVLSNSSKIAISVPFIQIKNQQVSTQDASRVKLRLLVNSDNGGNDVVYTFLWKELDREIARTERDAFKNSLAIKMSRARQSTAAETKPEGTSSSAKTDDDSATNLKKRKILDSGAASNISEHTLKIRQLILSNNEELLHLHKNLVQSGIIPEEEFWETRK
;
A
#
# COMPACT_ATOMS: atom_id res chain seq x y z
N MET A 1 21.64 13.11 0.61
CA MET A 1 21.33 13.18 -0.83
C MET A 1 20.48 11.99 -1.16
N TRP A 2 19.52 12.16 -2.06
CA TRP A 2 18.81 11.04 -2.68
C TRP A 2 19.75 10.36 -3.68
N GLU A 3 19.55 9.08 -3.94
CA GLU A 3 20.30 8.38 -4.98
C GLU A 3 19.76 8.74 -6.37
N GLU A 4 20.57 8.64 -7.42
CA GLU A 4 20.25 9.18 -8.76
C GLU A 4 19.04 8.49 -9.44
N ASN A 5 18.68 7.29 -8.95
CA ASN A 5 17.50 6.52 -9.36
C ASN A 5 16.38 6.51 -8.29
N GLU A 6 16.49 7.34 -7.24
CA GLU A 6 15.56 7.36 -6.11
C GLU A 6 14.44 8.39 -6.31
N ILE A 7 13.25 7.90 -6.65
CA ILE A 7 12.07 8.72 -6.87
C ILE A 7 11.28 8.83 -5.57
N VAL A 8 11.04 10.06 -5.10
CA VAL A 8 10.10 10.35 -4.01
C VAL A 8 8.68 10.22 -4.54
N GLU A 9 7.88 9.31 -4.00
CA GLU A 9 6.47 9.14 -4.36
C GLU A 9 5.52 9.83 -3.37
N LEU A 10 5.87 9.90 -2.08
CA LEU A 10 5.09 10.57 -1.04
C LEU A 10 6.01 11.32 -0.06
N SER A 11 5.54 12.46 0.45
CA SER A 11 6.22 13.24 1.49
C SER A 11 5.22 13.88 2.46
N SER A 12 5.41 13.72 3.78
CA SER A 12 4.55 14.31 4.81
C SER A 12 5.37 14.89 5.97
N GLU A 13 4.94 16.04 6.52
CA GLU A 13 5.52 16.59 7.75
C GLU A 13 5.17 15.72 8.96
N THR A 14 6.21 15.22 9.64
CA THR A 14 6.06 14.28 10.76
C THR A 14 7.04 14.55 11.89
N ILE A 15 6.57 14.30 13.11
CA ILE A 15 7.35 14.38 14.34
C ILE A 15 7.75 12.97 14.76
N LEU A 16 9.05 12.76 14.97
CA LEU A 16 9.63 11.51 15.47
C LEU A 16 10.57 11.80 16.64
N GLN A 17 10.47 11.03 17.73
CA GLN A 17 11.33 11.20 18.93
C GLN A 17 11.39 12.67 19.45
N LYS A 18 10.26 13.40 19.38
CA LYS A 18 10.12 14.84 19.71
C LYS A 18 10.88 15.82 18.79
N LYS A 19 11.40 15.37 17.64
CA LYS A 19 12.03 16.22 16.61
C LYS A 19 11.10 16.34 15.41
N GLU A 20 11.02 17.53 14.81
CA GLU A 20 10.25 17.75 13.57
C GLU A 20 11.08 17.38 12.33
N GLY A 21 10.38 16.94 11.28
CA GLY A 21 11.00 16.53 10.02
C GLY A 21 9.98 16.16 8.96
N VAL A 22 10.46 15.64 7.85
CA VAL A 22 9.64 15.18 6.73
C VAL A 22 9.91 13.69 6.53
N LEU A 23 8.84 12.89 6.48
CA LEU A 23 8.87 11.49 6.11
C LEU A 23 8.70 11.39 4.60
N TYR A 24 9.62 10.69 3.95
CA TYR A 24 9.62 10.42 2.52
C TYR A 24 9.44 8.93 2.26
N CYS A 25 8.53 8.59 1.36
CA CYS A 25 8.40 7.25 0.79
C CYS A 25 8.97 7.28 -0.62
N THR A 26 10.14 6.65 -0.82
CA THR A 26 10.77 6.57 -2.14
C THR A 26 10.45 5.23 -2.80
N ASN A 27 10.83 5.05 -4.06
CA ASN A 27 10.72 3.76 -4.77
C ASN A 27 11.54 2.64 -4.11
N THR A 28 12.63 2.95 -3.39
CA THR A 28 13.56 1.97 -2.80
C THR A 28 13.53 1.88 -1.27
N ARG A 29 13.20 2.96 -0.55
CA ARG A 29 13.22 3.01 0.93
C ARG A 29 12.22 3.98 1.54
N ILE A 30 12.09 3.92 2.87
CA ILE A 30 11.57 5.00 3.69
C ILE A 30 12.74 5.82 4.22
N ALA A 31 12.66 7.14 4.11
CA ALA A 31 13.66 8.05 4.64
C ALA A 31 12.99 9.15 5.48
N TRP A 32 13.64 9.59 6.56
CA TRP A 32 13.17 10.70 7.38
C TRP A 32 14.27 11.75 7.53
N VAL A 33 13.96 12.99 7.15
CA VAL A 33 14.87 14.14 7.15
C VAL A 33 14.46 15.10 8.25
N LEU A 34 15.42 15.64 9.00
CA LEU A 34 15.15 16.61 10.05
C LEU A 34 14.77 17.97 9.47
N SER A 35 13.76 18.64 10.04
CA SER A 35 13.36 19.98 9.59
C SER A 35 14.49 21.00 9.77
N ASN A 36 15.33 20.84 10.81
CA ASN A 36 16.50 21.67 11.05
C ASN A 36 17.82 21.13 10.43
N SER A 37 17.77 20.11 9.56
CA SER A 37 18.97 19.59 8.90
C SER A 37 18.64 18.78 7.64
N SER A 38 19.14 19.23 6.48
CA SER A 38 19.01 18.56 5.17
C SER A 38 19.73 17.20 5.05
N LYS A 39 20.13 16.59 6.17
CA LYS A 39 20.69 15.25 6.26
C LYS A 39 19.56 14.27 6.59
N ILE A 40 19.49 13.18 5.82
CA ILE A 40 18.64 12.03 6.12
C ILE A 40 19.08 11.48 7.49
N ALA A 41 18.18 11.48 8.45
CA ALA A 41 18.46 11.04 9.83
C ALA A 41 18.14 9.54 10.03
N ILE A 42 17.20 9.01 9.24
CA ILE A 42 16.83 7.59 9.19
C ILE A 42 16.64 7.19 7.72
N SER A 43 17.18 6.04 7.34
CA SER A 43 16.98 5.37 6.05
C SER A 43 16.66 3.90 6.33
N VAL A 44 15.50 3.41 5.89
CA VAL A 44 15.03 2.04 6.10
C VAL A 44 14.53 1.45 4.77
N PRO A 45 15.28 0.51 4.15
CA PRO A 45 14.81 -0.26 3.01
C PRO A 45 13.56 -1.09 3.35
N PHE A 46 12.64 -1.25 2.39
CA PHE A 46 11.37 -1.96 2.62
C PHE A 46 11.52 -3.40 3.09
N ILE A 47 12.62 -4.08 2.73
CA ILE A 47 12.91 -5.45 3.16
C ILE A 47 13.17 -5.57 4.68
N GLN A 48 13.72 -4.52 5.31
CA GLN A 48 13.95 -4.49 6.76
C GLN A 48 12.68 -4.18 7.54
N ILE A 49 11.61 -3.68 6.92
CA ILE A 49 10.34 -3.40 7.62
C ILE A 49 9.60 -4.72 7.86
N LYS A 50 9.57 -5.13 9.12
CA LYS A 50 8.95 -6.38 9.60
C LYS A 50 7.44 -6.28 9.60
N ASN A 51 6.92 -5.18 10.16
CA ASN A 51 5.51 -4.90 10.37
C ASN A 51 5.24 -3.39 10.39
N GLN A 52 4.01 -2.97 10.06
CA GLN A 52 3.53 -1.60 10.19
C GLN A 52 2.17 -1.55 10.91
N GLN A 53 1.96 -0.50 11.70
CA GLN A 53 0.73 -0.28 12.45
C GLN A 53 0.34 1.19 12.40
N VAL A 54 -0.97 1.47 12.43
CA VAL A 54 -1.51 2.82 12.36
C VAL A 54 -2.39 3.11 13.57
N SER A 55 -2.52 4.39 13.92
CA SER A 55 -3.51 4.86 14.90
C SER A 55 -4.94 4.54 14.46
N THR A 56 -5.81 4.20 15.41
CA THR A 56 -7.26 4.08 15.18
C THR A 56 -7.89 5.41 14.76
N GLN A 57 -9.09 5.37 14.19
CA GLN A 57 -9.80 6.57 13.70
C GLN A 57 -10.07 7.58 14.84
N ASP A 58 -10.39 7.09 16.03
CA ASP A 58 -10.71 7.87 17.24
C ASP A 58 -9.47 8.42 17.96
N ALA A 59 -8.27 8.04 17.52
CA ALA A 59 -7.04 8.52 18.13
C ALA A 59 -6.87 10.03 17.92
N SER A 60 -6.70 10.77 19.02
CA SER A 60 -6.44 12.22 19.01
C SER A 60 -5.15 12.65 18.30
N ARG A 61 -4.31 11.70 17.89
CA ARG A 61 -2.98 11.89 17.31
C ARG A 61 -2.72 10.83 16.24
N VAL A 62 -2.70 11.24 14.98
CA VAL A 62 -2.46 10.36 13.82
C VAL A 62 -1.02 9.87 13.79
N LYS A 63 -0.81 8.55 13.73
CA LYS A 63 0.51 7.92 13.82
C LYS A 63 0.67 6.74 12.87
N LEU A 64 1.92 6.55 12.41
CA LEU A 64 2.41 5.33 11.76
C LEU A 64 3.57 4.78 12.60
N ARG A 65 3.46 3.52 13.04
CA ARG A 65 4.48 2.80 13.78
C ARG A 65 5.06 1.68 12.93
N LEU A 66 6.37 1.71 12.69
CA LEU A 66 7.10 0.69 11.94
C LEU A 66 7.94 -0.14 12.90
N LEU A 67 7.90 -1.46 12.74
CA LEU A 67 8.83 -2.40 13.36
C LEU A 67 9.87 -2.79 12.30
N VAL A 68 11.15 -2.56 12.57
CA VAL A 68 12.25 -2.69 11.60
C VAL A 68 13.31 -3.61 12.16
N ASN A 69 13.75 -4.60 11.38
CA ASN A 69 14.84 -5.49 11.74
C ASN A 69 16.15 -4.70 11.89
N SER A 70 16.96 -5.01 12.91
CA SER A 70 18.34 -4.56 12.93
C SER A 70 19.21 -5.51 12.11
N ASP A 71 19.90 -4.98 11.09
CA ASP A 71 20.76 -5.74 10.17
C ASP A 71 21.89 -6.50 10.91
N ASN A 72 22.44 -5.87 11.96
CA ASN A 72 23.55 -6.39 12.78
C ASN A 72 23.12 -7.45 13.82
N GLY A 73 22.02 -8.17 13.58
CA GLY A 73 21.47 -9.17 14.52
C GLY A 73 20.95 -8.59 15.85
N GLY A 74 20.78 -7.27 15.92
CA GLY A 74 20.27 -6.58 17.10
C GLY A 74 18.75 -6.70 17.30
N ASN A 75 18.26 -6.15 18.41
CA ASN A 75 16.81 -6.06 18.67
C ASN A 75 16.09 -5.23 17.59
N ASP A 76 14.84 -5.61 17.27
CA ASP A 76 14.00 -4.85 16.33
C ASP A 76 13.80 -3.41 16.81
N VAL A 77 13.98 -2.45 15.90
CA VAL A 77 13.83 -1.01 16.16
C VAL A 77 12.40 -0.58 15.85
N VAL A 78 11.81 0.23 16.75
CA VAL A 78 10.45 0.74 16.61
C VAL A 78 10.48 2.25 16.33
N TYR A 79 10.14 2.64 15.10
CA TYR A 79 9.92 4.04 14.73
C TYR A 79 8.44 4.38 14.86
N THR A 80 8.09 5.53 15.43
CA THR A 80 6.70 6.00 15.55
C THR A 80 6.60 7.44 15.08
N PHE A 81 6.22 7.59 13.81
CA PHE A 81 5.96 8.87 13.17
C PHE A 81 4.58 9.38 13.58
N LEU A 82 4.50 10.66 13.91
CA LEU A 82 3.28 11.40 14.19
C LEU A 82 3.09 12.43 13.06
N TRP A 83 1.91 12.55 12.46
CA TRP A 83 1.64 13.65 11.53
C TRP A 83 1.61 14.99 12.28
N LYS A 84 2.26 16.00 11.71
CA LYS A 84 2.29 17.36 12.27
C LYS A 84 1.04 18.18 11.93
N GLU A 85 0.40 17.85 10.81
CA GLU A 85 -0.85 18.48 10.34
C GLU A 85 -1.93 18.47 11.44
N LEU A 86 -2.56 19.62 11.65
CA LEU A 86 -3.61 19.85 12.63
C LEU A 86 -4.97 19.33 12.12
N ASP A 87 -5.19 19.37 10.81
CA ASP A 87 -6.34 18.73 10.20
C ASP A 87 -6.22 17.20 10.28
N ARG A 88 -7.06 16.60 11.12
CA ARG A 88 -7.04 15.16 11.40
C ARG A 88 -7.57 14.32 10.24
N GLU A 89 -8.22 14.89 9.24
CA GLU A 89 -8.76 14.17 8.09
C GLU A 89 -7.73 14.15 6.95
N ILE A 90 -7.07 15.28 6.69
CA ILE A 90 -5.87 15.35 5.83
C ILE A 90 -4.77 14.43 6.39
N ALA A 91 -4.41 14.59 7.68
CA ALA A 91 -3.40 13.77 8.33
C ALA A 91 -3.73 12.27 8.28
N ARG A 92 -5.01 11.88 8.46
CA ARG A 92 -5.43 10.48 8.35
C ARG A 92 -5.30 9.96 6.92
N THR A 93 -5.65 10.78 5.93
CA THR A 93 -5.60 10.45 4.49
C THR A 93 -4.16 10.22 4.03
N GLU A 94 -3.25 11.16 4.33
CA GLU A 94 -1.82 11.00 4.05
C GLU A 94 -1.25 9.75 4.72
N ARG A 95 -1.55 9.54 6.00
CA ARG A 95 -1.06 8.38 6.76
C ARG A 95 -1.56 7.04 6.20
N ASP A 96 -2.78 6.96 5.66
CA ASP A 96 -3.25 5.75 4.99
C ASP A 96 -2.68 5.61 3.56
N ALA A 97 -2.41 6.70 2.84
CA ALA A 97 -1.66 6.66 1.58
C ALA A 97 -0.23 6.12 1.81
N PHE A 98 0.47 6.61 2.84
CA PHE A 98 1.77 6.07 3.28
C PHE A 98 1.67 4.58 3.64
N LYS A 99 0.76 4.19 4.54
CA LYS A 99 0.52 2.78 4.92
C LYS A 99 0.30 1.88 3.69
N ASN A 100 -0.49 2.32 2.71
CA ASN A 100 -0.79 1.54 1.51
C ASN A 100 0.44 1.44 0.59
N SER A 101 1.16 2.55 0.37
CA SER A 101 2.43 2.56 -0.38
C SER A 101 3.47 1.64 0.26
N LEU A 102 3.67 1.71 1.58
CA LEU A 102 4.53 0.79 2.34
C LEU A 102 4.07 -0.68 2.18
N ALA A 103 2.78 -0.97 2.28
CA ALA A 103 2.26 -2.34 2.15
C ALA A 103 2.62 -2.96 0.79
N ILE A 104 2.41 -2.20 -0.28
CA ILE A 104 2.74 -2.60 -1.66
C ILE A 104 4.26 -2.80 -1.81
N LYS A 105 5.08 -1.86 -1.33
CA LYS A 105 6.53 -1.91 -1.49
C LYS A 105 7.22 -2.96 -0.63
N MET A 106 6.78 -3.18 0.61
CA MET A 106 7.22 -4.31 1.43
C MET A 106 6.90 -5.65 0.76
N SER A 107 5.72 -5.78 0.16
CA SER A 107 5.31 -7.01 -0.54
C SER A 107 6.18 -7.25 -1.79
N ARG A 108 6.41 -6.19 -2.59
CA ARG A 108 7.27 -6.25 -3.78
C ARG A 108 8.73 -6.56 -3.43
N ALA A 109 9.29 -5.89 -2.41
CA ALA A 109 10.67 -6.12 -1.99
C ALA A 109 10.93 -7.58 -1.55
N ARG A 110 9.98 -8.16 -0.80
CA ARG A 110 10.05 -9.58 -0.37
C ARG A 110 9.93 -10.56 -1.54
N GLN A 111 9.15 -10.21 -2.58
CA GLN A 111 9.10 -11.00 -3.82
C GLN A 111 10.40 -10.90 -4.62
N SER A 112 11.00 -9.71 -4.74
CA SER A 112 12.30 -9.54 -5.40
C SER A 112 13.40 -10.38 -4.74
N THR A 113 13.51 -10.37 -3.40
CA THR A 113 14.48 -11.21 -2.69
C THR A 113 14.22 -12.72 -2.81
N ALA A 114 13.01 -13.14 -3.18
CA ALA A 114 12.69 -14.55 -3.44
C ALA A 114 12.99 -14.97 -4.89
N ALA A 115 13.13 -14.02 -5.82
CA ALA A 115 13.37 -14.31 -7.24
C ALA A 115 14.84 -14.62 -7.57
N GLU A 116 15.79 -14.22 -6.71
CA GLU A 116 17.23 -14.33 -6.97
C GLU A 116 17.88 -15.64 -6.46
N THR A 117 17.09 -16.66 -6.07
CA THR A 117 17.62 -17.94 -5.55
C THR A 117 16.99 -19.20 -6.16
N LYS A 118 17.14 -19.41 -7.48
CA LYS A 118 17.47 -20.73 -8.10
C LYS A 118 17.68 -20.59 -9.63
N PRO A 119 18.64 -21.29 -10.27
CA PRO A 119 18.87 -21.17 -11.71
C PRO A 119 17.95 -22.05 -12.59
N GLU A 120 17.98 -21.71 -13.87
CA GLU A 120 17.61 -22.46 -15.09
C GLU A 120 17.39 -23.99 -14.95
N GLY A 121 16.21 -24.50 -15.35
CA GLY A 121 15.89 -25.94 -15.21
C GLY A 121 14.46 -26.41 -15.57
N THR A 122 14.12 -26.40 -16.87
CA THR A 122 13.24 -27.33 -17.61
C THR A 122 12.17 -28.20 -16.88
N SER A 123 10.91 -27.72 -16.90
CA SER A 123 9.66 -28.45 -17.26
C SER A 123 9.01 -29.59 -16.41
N SER A 124 7.66 -29.52 -16.33
CA SER A 124 6.66 -30.61 -16.49
C SER A 124 6.10 -31.46 -15.31
N SER A 125 4.77 -31.31 -15.10
CA SER A 125 3.72 -32.34 -14.91
C SER A 125 3.37 -33.02 -13.56
N ALA A 126 2.06 -33.31 -13.43
CA ALA A 126 1.31 -34.16 -12.47
C ALA A 126 1.30 -33.73 -10.97
N LYS A 127 0.19 -33.77 -10.19
CA LYS A 127 -0.91 -34.74 -9.97
C LYS A 127 -0.46 -36.02 -9.22
N THR A 128 -1.18 -36.58 -8.22
CA THR A 128 -2.60 -36.43 -7.79
C THR A 128 -2.82 -36.92 -6.33
N ASP A 129 -3.88 -36.43 -5.67
CA ASP A 129 -4.70 -37.00 -4.55
C ASP A 129 -3.99 -37.40 -3.21
N ASP A 130 -4.60 -37.57 -2.02
CA ASP A 130 -5.98 -37.38 -1.46
C ASP A 130 -5.83 -37.12 0.10
N ASP A 131 -6.77 -37.10 1.07
CA ASP A 131 -8.23 -37.33 1.24
C ASP A 131 -8.78 -36.49 2.45
N SER A 132 -10.10 -36.51 2.62
CA SER A 132 -11.05 -36.05 3.65
C SER A 132 -10.67 -35.96 5.15
N ALA A 133 -11.27 -34.95 5.80
CA ALA A 133 -12.05 -35.15 7.06
C ALA A 133 -13.04 -33.99 7.37
N THR A 134 -14.27 -34.10 6.84
CA THR A 134 -15.55 -33.48 7.25
C THR A 134 -15.64 -32.46 8.43
N ASN A 135 -16.35 -31.34 8.21
CA ASN A 135 -17.52 -31.00 9.04
C ASN A 135 -18.58 -30.19 8.28
N LEU A 136 -19.86 -30.34 8.67
CA LEU A 136 -21.03 -29.74 8.02
C LEU A 136 -21.92 -29.03 9.05
N LYS A 137 -22.28 -27.75 8.80
CA LYS A 137 -23.66 -27.25 8.84
C LYS A 137 -23.81 -25.76 8.49
N LYS A 138 -24.72 -25.50 7.54
CA LYS A 138 -25.80 -24.46 7.52
C LYS A 138 -25.44 -23.03 8.00
N ARG A 139 -25.87 -21.99 7.27
CA ARG A 139 -27.29 -21.74 6.93
C ARG A 139 -27.51 -21.21 5.50
N LYS A 140 -28.75 -21.37 5.04
CA LYS A 140 -29.28 -20.97 3.73
C LYS A 140 -29.91 -19.57 3.82
N ILE A 141 -29.50 -18.66 2.95
CA ILE A 141 -30.30 -17.51 2.47
C ILE A 141 -30.17 -17.52 0.93
N LEU A 142 -31.21 -17.05 0.23
CA LEU A 142 -31.27 -16.97 -1.23
C LEU A 142 -31.37 -15.50 -1.66
N ASP A 143 -31.11 -15.30 -2.95
CA ASP A 143 -31.67 -14.27 -3.83
C ASP A 143 -30.93 -12.93 -3.99
N SER A 144 -31.03 -12.43 -5.23
CA SER A 144 -30.58 -11.15 -5.78
C SER A 144 -29.07 -10.84 -5.80
N GLY A 145 -28.64 -10.16 -6.87
CA GLY A 145 -27.31 -9.53 -6.97
C GLY A 145 -26.25 -10.32 -7.74
N ALA A 146 -26.27 -10.26 -9.07
CA ALA A 146 -25.16 -10.69 -9.93
C ALA A 146 -23.99 -9.67 -9.88
N ALA A 147 -23.44 -9.44 -8.69
CA ALA A 147 -22.23 -8.65 -8.47
C ALA A 147 -21.00 -9.41 -9.01
N SER A 148 -20.81 -9.26 -10.32
CA SER A 148 -19.56 -9.39 -11.08
C SER A 148 -18.31 -9.72 -10.26
N ASN A 149 -17.68 -10.86 -10.57
CA ASN A 149 -16.28 -11.12 -10.21
C ASN A 149 -15.37 -10.26 -11.10
N ILE A 150 -15.34 -8.95 -10.82
CA ILE A 150 -14.44 -8.01 -11.48
C ILE A 150 -13.02 -8.36 -11.01
N SER A 151 -12.28 -9.06 -11.87
CA SER A 151 -10.89 -9.45 -11.58
C SER A 151 -10.08 -8.22 -11.17
N GLU A 152 -9.23 -8.35 -10.14
CA GLU A 152 -8.36 -7.25 -9.70
C GLU A 152 -7.54 -6.64 -10.87
N HIS A 153 -7.25 -7.46 -11.89
CA HIS A 153 -6.56 -7.03 -13.10
C HIS A 153 -7.36 -6.00 -13.89
N THR A 154 -8.68 -6.17 -14.04
CA THR A 154 -9.51 -5.20 -14.78
C THR A 154 -9.71 -3.91 -13.98
N LEU A 155 -9.84 -3.97 -12.64
CA LEU A 155 -9.83 -2.76 -11.80
C LEU A 155 -8.51 -1.98 -11.95
N LYS A 156 -7.37 -2.66 -11.99
CA LYS A 156 -6.04 -2.03 -12.20
C LYS A 156 -5.93 -1.37 -13.59
N ILE A 157 -6.49 -2.00 -14.63
CA ILE A 157 -6.57 -1.41 -15.98
C ILE A 157 -7.51 -0.19 -16.02
N ARG A 158 -8.73 -0.31 -15.47
CA ARG A 158 -9.69 0.81 -15.36
C ARG A 158 -9.05 2.02 -14.66
N GLN A 159 -8.42 1.79 -13.51
CA GLN A 159 -7.71 2.82 -12.75
C GLN A 159 -6.54 3.46 -13.53
N LEU A 160 -5.78 2.67 -14.29
CA LEU A 160 -4.69 3.17 -15.14
C LEU A 160 -5.23 4.09 -16.25
N ILE A 161 -6.29 3.68 -16.94
CA ILE A 161 -6.92 4.45 -18.01
C ILE A 161 -7.50 5.78 -17.46
N LEU A 162 -8.16 5.75 -16.29
CA LEU A 162 -8.61 6.97 -15.60
C LEU A 162 -7.45 7.88 -15.17
N SER A 163 -6.30 7.31 -14.75
CA SER A 163 -5.14 8.13 -14.37
C SER A 163 -4.40 8.76 -15.56
N ASN A 164 -4.58 8.22 -16.77
CA ASN A 164 -3.94 8.69 -18.00
C ASN A 164 -4.85 9.60 -18.85
N ASN A 165 -6.09 9.84 -18.43
CA ASN A 165 -7.03 10.73 -19.13
C ASN A 165 -7.91 11.48 -18.12
N GLU A 166 -7.62 12.78 -17.93
CA GLU A 166 -8.31 13.63 -16.96
C GLU A 166 -9.78 13.91 -17.34
N GLU A 167 -10.12 13.98 -18.63
CA GLU A 167 -11.50 14.14 -19.09
C GLU A 167 -12.33 12.90 -18.73
N LEU A 168 -11.77 11.71 -18.93
CA LEU A 168 -12.42 10.45 -18.57
C LEU A 168 -12.58 10.31 -17.05
N LEU A 169 -11.58 10.74 -16.27
CA LEU A 169 -11.68 10.84 -14.81
C LEU A 169 -12.77 11.84 -14.38
N HIS A 170 -12.91 12.97 -15.07
CA HIS A 170 -13.95 13.95 -14.79
C HIS A 170 -15.35 13.39 -15.09
N LEU A 171 -15.53 12.70 -16.23
CA LEU A 171 -16.79 12.02 -16.55
C LEU A 171 -17.10 10.90 -15.56
N HIS A 172 -16.13 10.07 -15.16
CA HIS A 172 -16.32 9.03 -14.15
C HIS A 172 -16.81 9.61 -12.81
N LYS A 173 -16.21 10.72 -12.35
CA LYS A 173 -16.64 11.42 -11.13
C LYS A 173 -18.06 12.01 -11.25
N ASN A 174 -18.43 12.55 -12.42
CA ASN A 174 -19.75 13.16 -12.60
C ASN A 174 -20.89 12.16 -12.91
N LEU A 175 -20.58 10.94 -13.35
CA LEU A 175 -21.57 9.95 -13.79
C LEU A 175 -21.65 8.70 -12.90
N VAL A 176 -20.50 8.14 -12.51
CA VAL A 176 -20.43 6.93 -11.67
C VAL A 176 -20.45 7.30 -10.19
N GLN A 177 -19.60 8.26 -9.76
CA GLN A 177 -19.52 8.67 -8.36
C GLN A 177 -20.74 9.50 -7.90
N SER A 178 -21.54 10.01 -8.84
CA SER A 178 -22.85 10.62 -8.58
C SER A 178 -24.01 9.60 -8.51
N GLY A 179 -23.77 8.35 -8.91
CA GLY A 179 -24.80 7.31 -8.96
C GLY A 179 -25.79 7.42 -10.14
N ILE A 180 -25.45 8.17 -11.19
CA ILE A 180 -26.31 8.32 -12.38
C ILE A 180 -26.25 7.07 -13.27
N ILE A 181 -25.08 6.42 -13.38
CA ILE A 181 -24.88 5.11 -14.04
C ILE A 181 -23.94 4.21 -13.22
N PRO A 182 -24.06 2.88 -13.30
CA PRO A 182 -23.10 1.96 -12.70
C PRO A 182 -21.75 1.98 -13.43
N GLU A 183 -20.68 1.55 -12.75
CA GLU A 183 -19.32 1.54 -13.30
C GLU A 183 -19.23 0.63 -14.56
N GLU A 184 -19.90 -0.52 -14.55
CA GLU A 184 -19.97 -1.42 -15.70
C GLU A 184 -20.47 -0.73 -16.98
N GLU A 185 -21.58 0.01 -16.91
CA GLU A 185 -22.18 0.69 -18.06
C GLU A 185 -21.31 1.84 -18.58
N PHE A 186 -20.61 2.55 -17.68
CA PHE A 186 -19.60 3.55 -18.02
C PHE A 186 -18.44 2.96 -18.85
N TRP A 187 -18.03 1.71 -18.58
CA TRP A 187 -16.98 1.02 -19.34
C TRP A 187 -17.49 0.27 -20.57
N GLU A 188 -18.73 -0.23 -20.57
CA GLU A 188 -19.31 -0.91 -21.74
C GLU A 188 -19.66 0.07 -22.88
N THR A 189 -20.06 1.30 -22.55
CA THR A 189 -20.26 2.39 -23.52
C THR A 189 -18.96 2.95 -24.14
N ARG A 190 -17.80 2.35 -23.83
CA ARG A 190 -16.46 2.80 -24.24
C ARG A 190 -15.56 1.67 -24.78
N LYS A 191 -16.16 0.57 -25.27
CA LYS A 191 -15.50 -0.45 -26.11
C LYS A 191 -15.43 0.00 -27.57
#